data_AF-A0A934CLZ2-F1
#
_entry.id   AF-A0A934CLZ2-F1
#
_cell.length_a   1.000
_cell.length_b   1.000
_cell.length_c   1.000
_cell.angle_alpha   90.00
_cell.angle_beta   90.00
_cell.angle_gamma   90.00
#
_symmetry.space_group_name_H-M   'P 1'
#
loop_
_entity.id
_entity.type
_entity.pdbx_description
1 polymer ?
#
loop_
_entity_poly.entity_id
_entity_poly.type
_entity_poly.pdbx_seq_one_letter_code
_entity_poly.pdbx_strand_id
1 'polypeptide(L)'
;MTKVARLSAIAALAITFGYGCGGGGSDSSGSSQGGSAVVAAARTSSSGSSTTTASYALTAWNDLGMHCVDGTDYSIMSILPPYNNLHAQLVNKSTGKQVTSGVTITYASTADLDGSINTSSSGKTNFWQYVAALFGVRPADDVGLTGNPMATRTPAPMHFNATWGWFEAEGIPITPYDDAGNKNFYPMVNVVAKDTRGRVLATAKAVLPVSDEMTCQACHISRASGSAAEMAAKPPVSGWAFDNDAQKDWKKNVLRIHDDKQKNNGSFSQALATLGYDPAGLAATAAAGRPILCAACHASNALPGTGLAGISPLTAAQHRSHGQVVDPAQNLKLDDIANRSACYMCHPGSVTKCLRGAMGNAVDAQGNATMGCQSCHGQMGDVGASTRVGWLDQPNCQTCHYDGKRETSAIDPATGKLRVVADARFATTPNVPASGFSLFRFSTGHGKLQCEACHGATHAEYPSSHENDNVLSVSLQGYRGTVKECSACHATVPNTANGGPHGMHSTTAKWIDDHHDEAEHNRPSCTYCHGADFKGTYLSEVRKTKSFSTENGSVTLVAGQRVGCYECHNGPDGEGRGGSLPPNMNPAYTGTAGAALLQADQAILKWLAGK
;
A
#
# COMPACT_ATOMS: atom_id res chain seq x y z
N MET A 1 -7.47 -25.96 24.59
CA MET A 1 -7.58 -25.19 23.33
C MET A 1 -6.78 -23.90 23.50
N THR A 2 -5.67 -23.76 22.79
CA THR A 2 -4.68 -22.67 22.97
C THR A 2 -5.18 -21.36 22.35
N LYS A 3 -4.81 -20.21 22.94
CA LYS A 3 -5.20 -18.85 22.52
C LYS A 3 -4.97 -18.53 21.03
N VAL A 4 -4.08 -19.27 20.38
CA VAL A 4 -3.74 -19.15 18.95
C VAL A 4 -4.90 -19.60 18.03
N ALA A 5 -5.74 -20.55 18.46
CA ALA A 5 -6.90 -21.00 17.67
C ALA A 5 -8.02 -19.93 17.53
N ARG A 6 -7.93 -18.79 18.22
CA ARG A 6 -8.85 -17.65 18.05
C ARG A 6 -8.50 -16.76 16.86
N LEU A 7 -7.36 -16.99 16.19
CA LEU A 7 -6.95 -16.23 14.99
C LEU A 7 -7.95 -16.33 13.82
N SER A 8 -8.74 -17.41 13.75
CA SER A 8 -9.76 -17.58 12.69
C SER A 8 -11.13 -16.99 13.05
N ALA A 9 -11.33 -16.44 14.25
CA ALA A 9 -12.64 -15.97 14.72
C ALA A 9 -12.68 -14.47 15.10
N ILE A 10 -11.56 -13.75 15.03
CA ILE A 10 -11.48 -12.32 15.38
C ILE A 10 -11.24 -11.48 14.11
N ALA A 11 -11.96 -11.82 13.03
CA ALA A 11 -12.26 -10.89 11.92
C ALA A 11 -13.74 -10.46 11.94
N ALA A 12 -14.52 -10.91 12.93
CA ALA A 12 -15.93 -10.51 13.08
C ALA A 12 -16.34 -10.58 14.56
N LEU A 13 -16.13 -9.51 15.32
CA LEU A 13 -16.93 -9.26 16.52
C LEU A 13 -17.55 -7.87 16.45
N ALA A 14 -18.80 -7.88 16.02
CA ALA A 14 -19.74 -6.78 16.04
C ALA A 14 -19.93 -6.25 17.46
N ILE A 15 -19.90 -4.93 17.61
CA ILE A 15 -20.52 -4.23 18.74
C ILE A 15 -21.95 -3.91 18.30
N THR A 16 -22.88 -4.80 18.63
CA THR A 16 -24.32 -4.51 18.57
C THR A 16 -24.77 -3.90 19.90
N PHE A 17 -25.11 -2.61 19.89
CA PHE A 17 -26.04 -2.04 20.86
C PHE A 17 -27.43 -1.98 20.21
N GLY A 18 -28.40 -2.63 20.86
CA GLY A 18 -29.76 -2.77 20.37
C GLY A 18 -30.59 -1.51 20.57
N TYR A 19 -31.52 -1.27 19.64
CA TYR A 19 -32.76 -0.55 19.90
C TYR A 19 -33.91 -1.26 19.19
N GLY A 20 -34.99 -1.43 19.94
CA GLY A 20 -36.13 -2.28 19.62
C GLY A 20 -37.13 -1.69 18.63
N CYS A 21 -37.98 -2.61 18.20
CA CYS A 21 -39.14 -2.48 17.32
C CYS A 21 -40.18 -1.43 17.74
N GLY A 22 -40.85 -0.86 16.74
CA GLY A 22 -42.16 -0.19 16.85
C GLY A 22 -42.69 0.18 15.47
N GLY A 23 -43.67 -0.57 14.96
CA GLY A 23 -44.24 -0.42 13.61
C GLY A 23 -45.59 0.32 13.56
N GLY A 24 -46.13 0.42 12.34
CA GLY A 24 -47.45 0.96 11.95
C GLY A 24 -47.28 2.17 11.02
N GLY A 25 -47.74 2.24 9.77
CA GLY A 25 -48.77 1.51 9.05
C GLY A 25 -49.95 2.45 8.76
N SER A 26 -50.09 2.97 7.53
CA SER A 26 -51.37 3.31 6.86
C SER A 26 -51.18 3.96 5.47
N ASP A 27 -51.65 3.22 4.46
CA ASP A 27 -52.51 3.58 3.32
C ASP A 27 -52.52 5.00 2.73
N SER A 28 -52.40 5.07 1.40
CA SER A 28 -53.37 5.83 0.58
C SER A 28 -53.44 5.34 -0.86
N SER A 29 -54.68 5.27 -1.33
CA SER A 29 -55.23 4.85 -2.62
C SER A 29 -55.01 5.86 -3.76
N GLY A 30 -55.12 5.40 -5.02
CA GLY A 30 -55.13 6.28 -6.19
C GLY A 30 -55.48 5.56 -7.49
N SER A 31 -56.76 5.66 -7.85
CA SER A 31 -57.47 4.91 -8.90
C SER A 31 -57.10 5.24 -10.35
N SER A 32 -57.37 4.25 -11.21
CA SER A 32 -57.37 4.25 -12.67
C SER A 32 -58.58 4.98 -13.29
N GLN A 33 -58.35 5.84 -14.29
CA GLN A 33 -59.22 6.17 -15.44
C GLN A 33 -58.27 6.63 -16.58
N GLY A 34 -58.38 6.30 -17.87
CA GLY A 34 -59.53 5.90 -18.69
C GLY A 34 -59.92 7.06 -19.62
N GLY A 35 -59.25 7.22 -20.77
CA GLY A 35 -59.61 8.27 -21.76
C GLY A 35 -58.80 8.28 -23.06
N SER A 36 -59.40 7.76 -24.14
CA SER A 36 -59.05 7.91 -25.58
C SER A 36 -59.20 9.38 -26.05
N ALA A 37 -58.68 9.90 -27.17
CA ALA A 37 -57.75 9.54 -28.22
C ALA A 37 -57.50 10.82 -29.06
N VAL A 38 -56.31 11.01 -29.65
CA VAL A 38 -56.19 11.75 -30.93
C VAL A 38 -54.97 11.24 -31.71
N VAL A 39 -55.20 10.91 -32.98
CA VAL A 39 -54.24 10.35 -33.93
C VAL A 39 -53.45 11.48 -34.56
N ALA A 40 -52.11 11.43 -34.46
CA ALA A 40 -51.20 12.21 -35.30
C ALA A 40 -50.10 11.29 -35.82
N ALA A 41 -50.02 11.16 -37.15
CA ALA A 41 -49.04 10.35 -37.84
C ALA A 41 -47.63 10.92 -37.64
N ALA A 42 -46.79 10.21 -36.90
CA ALA A 42 -45.37 10.51 -36.76
C ALA A 42 -44.53 9.31 -37.20
N ARG A 43 -43.62 9.58 -38.12
CA ARG A 43 -42.67 8.64 -38.74
C ARG A 43 -41.94 7.84 -37.67
N THR A 44 -41.94 6.51 -37.78
CA THR A 44 -41.15 5.61 -36.96
C THR A 44 -39.66 5.80 -37.26
N SER A 45 -39.01 6.72 -36.55
CA SER A 45 -37.58 6.60 -36.29
C SER A 45 -37.42 5.50 -35.26
N SER A 46 -36.81 4.38 -35.66
CA SER A 46 -36.30 3.40 -34.71
C SER A 46 -35.23 4.08 -33.87
N SER A 47 -35.61 4.62 -32.72
CA SER A 47 -34.66 4.92 -31.66
C SER A 47 -34.13 3.58 -31.18
N GLY A 48 -33.09 3.09 -31.84
CA GLY A 48 -32.22 2.10 -31.25
C GLY A 48 -31.75 2.72 -29.94
N SER A 49 -32.33 2.26 -28.83
CA SER A 49 -31.78 2.48 -27.51
C SER A 49 -30.39 1.86 -27.56
N SER A 50 -29.38 2.68 -27.85
CA SER A 50 -28.00 2.30 -27.62
C SER A 50 -27.90 2.13 -26.12
N THR A 51 -28.10 0.90 -25.66
CA THR A 51 -27.69 0.53 -24.31
C THR A 51 -26.19 0.73 -24.32
N THR A 52 -25.74 1.90 -23.86
CA THR A 52 -24.34 2.16 -23.58
C THR A 52 -23.93 1.06 -22.63
N THR A 53 -23.16 0.09 -23.13
CA THR A 53 -22.63 -0.97 -22.30
C THR A 53 -21.81 -0.26 -21.22
N ALA A 54 -22.23 -0.42 -19.96
CA ALA A 54 -21.56 0.25 -18.85
C ALA A 54 -20.06 -0.07 -18.91
N SER A 55 -19.24 0.96 -18.90
CA SER A 55 -17.78 0.83 -18.84
C SER A 55 -17.34 0.84 -17.38
N TYR A 56 -16.32 0.05 -17.04
CA TYR A 56 -15.86 -0.11 -15.66
C TYR A 56 -14.37 0.21 -15.53
N ALA A 57 -13.96 0.63 -14.33
CA ALA A 57 -12.57 0.76 -13.93
C ALA A 57 -12.32 -0.14 -12.72
N LEU A 58 -11.26 -0.95 -12.76
CA LEU A 58 -10.84 -1.80 -11.66
C LEU A 58 -9.49 -1.31 -11.16
N THR A 59 -9.39 -1.04 -9.86
CA THR A 59 -8.11 -0.79 -9.18
C THR A 59 -7.76 -2.01 -8.34
N ALA A 60 -6.46 -2.32 -8.24
CA ALA A 60 -5.95 -3.41 -7.40
C ALA A 60 -4.55 -3.08 -6.87
N TRP A 61 -4.26 -3.38 -5.61
CA TRP A 61 -2.99 -2.99 -4.98
C TRP A 61 -2.63 -3.90 -3.80
N ASN A 62 -1.35 -3.87 -3.43
CA ASN A 62 -0.86 -4.38 -2.15
C ASN A 62 -0.95 -3.29 -1.06
N ASP A 63 -1.20 -3.67 0.19
CA ASP A 63 -1.47 -2.80 1.34
C ASP A 63 -0.27 -2.02 1.94
N LEU A 64 0.97 -2.47 1.71
CA LEU A 64 2.17 -1.90 2.34
C LEU A 64 3.20 -1.40 1.32
N GLY A 65 3.22 -2.03 0.15
CA GLY A 65 4.24 -1.87 -0.88
C GLY A 65 5.33 -2.94 -0.82
N MET A 66 5.43 -3.70 0.28
CA MET A 66 6.32 -4.86 0.43
C MET A 66 5.95 -5.65 1.70
N HIS A 67 5.75 -6.96 1.58
CA HIS A 67 5.73 -7.88 2.72
C HIS A 67 7.11 -8.53 2.92
N CYS A 68 7.36 -9.04 4.12
CA CYS A 68 8.62 -9.71 4.44
C CYS A 68 8.38 -11.18 4.79
N VAL A 69 9.36 -12.04 4.52
CA VAL A 69 9.35 -13.46 4.83
C VAL A 69 10.71 -13.87 5.43
N ASP A 70 10.73 -14.89 6.30
CA ASP A 70 11.96 -15.33 7.01
C ASP A 70 12.94 -16.15 6.14
N GLY A 71 12.78 -16.06 4.81
CA GLY A 71 13.50 -16.84 3.83
C GLY A 71 12.95 -18.26 3.69
N THR A 72 13.85 -19.22 3.51
CA THR A 72 13.51 -20.61 3.14
C THR A 72 13.43 -21.58 4.31
N ASP A 73 13.86 -21.18 5.51
CA ASP A 73 13.88 -22.02 6.71
C ASP A 73 13.00 -21.49 7.85
N TYR A 74 12.18 -22.37 8.41
CA TYR A 74 11.27 -22.13 9.53
C TYR A 74 11.50 -23.12 10.68
N SER A 75 12.57 -23.93 10.60
CA SER A 75 12.87 -24.99 11.57
C SER A 75 13.45 -24.50 12.89
N ILE A 76 14.03 -23.29 12.91
CA ILE A 76 14.68 -22.71 14.10
C ILE A 76 13.82 -21.64 14.76
N MET A 77 13.47 -20.60 14.00
CA MET A 77 12.65 -19.49 14.48
C MET A 77 11.91 -18.82 13.32
N SER A 78 10.87 -18.05 13.66
CA SER A 78 10.13 -17.25 12.71
C SER A 78 9.76 -15.88 13.30
N ILE A 79 9.88 -14.85 12.47
CA ILE A 79 9.37 -13.50 12.68
C ILE A 79 8.11 -13.30 11.83
N LEU A 80 8.15 -13.67 10.53
CA LEU A 80 7.04 -13.51 9.59
C LEU A 80 6.84 -14.73 8.66
N PRO A 81 5.57 -15.15 8.44
CA PRO A 81 5.23 -16.19 7.47
C PRO A 81 5.33 -15.67 6.03
N PRO A 82 5.31 -16.54 5.00
CA PRO A 82 4.98 -16.12 3.64
C PRO A 82 3.59 -15.48 3.64
N TYR A 83 3.50 -14.22 3.21
CA TYR A 83 2.26 -13.44 3.36
C TYR A 83 2.23 -12.27 2.38
N ASN A 84 1.04 -11.95 1.89
CA ASN A 84 0.76 -10.73 1.14
C ASN A 84 -0.75 -10.45 1.17
N ASN A 85 -1.11 -9.18 1.10
CA ASN A 85 -2.51 -8.76 0.98
C ASN A 85 -2.74 -8.13 -0.39
N LEU A 86 -3.86 -8.48 -1.00
CA LEU A 86 -4.34 -7.89 -2.24
C LEU A 86 -5.70 -7.27 -2.03
N HIS A 87 -5.86 -5.99 -2.36
CA HIS A 87 -7.13 -5.27 -2.32
C HIS A 87 -7.55 -4.86 -3.73
N ALA A 88 -8.86 -4.68 -3.94
CA ALA A 88 -9.41 -4.18 -5.19
C ALA A 88 -10.73 -3.41 -5.01
N GLN A 89 -10.96 -2.41 -5.86
CA GLN A 89 -12.24 -1.71 -5.96
C GLN A 89 -12.67 -1.57 -7.43
N LEU A 90 -13.95 -1.84 -7.70
CA LEU A 90 -14.55 -1.70 -9.03
C LEU A 90 -15.44 -0.46 -9.07
N VAL A 91 -15.34 0.35 -10.13
CA VAL A 91 -16.14 1.56 -10.37
C VAL A 91 -16.92 1.42 -11.66
N ASN A 92 -18.22 1.71 -11.63
CA ASN A 92 -19.02 1.88 -12.82
C ASN A 92 -18.81 3.30 -13.36
N LYS A 93 -18.19 3.42 -14.53
CA LYS A 93 -17.81 4.71 -15.10
C LYS A 93 -18.98 5.56 -15.54
N SER A 94 -20.12 4.95 -15.87
CA SER A 94 -21.32 5.68 -16.26
C SER A 94 -21.97 6.38 -15.07
N THR A 95 -21.85 5.82 -13.87
CA THR A 95 -22.43 6.41 -12.65
C THR A 95 -21.40 7.09 -11.75
N GLY A 96 -20.11 6.82 -11.95
CA GLY A 96 -19.02 7.26 -11.06
C GLY A 96 -19.08 6.60 -9.67
N LYS A 97 -19.86 5.52 -9.51
CA LYS A 97 -20.08 4.85 -8.21
C LYS A 97 -19.31 3.55 -8.14
N GLN A 98 -18.82 3.26 -6.95
CA GLN A 98 -18.25 1.96 -6.63
C GLN A 98 -19.30 0.84 -6.76
N VAL A 99 -18.87 -0.31 -7.24
CA VAL A 99 -19.66 -1.54 -7.36
C VAL A 99 -19.21 -2.52 -6.27
N THR A 100 -20.15 -2.91 -5.41
CA THR A 100 -19.89 -3.76 -4.23
C THR A 100 -20.69 -5.06 -4.23
N SER A 101 -21.61 -5.23 -5.16
CA SER A 101 -22.47 -6.41 -5.27
C SER A 101 -22.78 -6.75 -6.72
N GLY A 102 -23.31 -7.96 -6.96
CA GLY A 102 -23.61 -8.44 -8.31
C GLY A 102 -22.38 -8.70 -9.18
N VAL A 103 -21.20 -8.80 -8.56
CA VAL A 103 -19.92 -9.05 -9.22
C VAL A 103 -19.09 -10.05 -8.43
N THR A 104 -18.22 -10.77 -9.14
CA THR A 104 -17.16 -11.58 -8.55
C THR A 104 -15.82 -11.00 -8.97
N ILE A 105 -14.88 -10.86 -8.02
CA ILE A 105 -13.50 -10.47 -8.31
C ILE A 105 -12.60 -11.66 -7.99
N THR A 106 -11.68 -11.97 -8.90
CA THR A 106 -10.71 -13.07 -8.75
C THR A 106 -9.30 -12.60 -9.04
N TYR A 107 -8.31 -13.25 -8.45
CA TYR A 107 -6.89 -13.05 -8.75
C TYR A 107 -6.24 -14.34 -9.28
N ALA A 108 -5.25 -14.19 -10.17
CA ALA A 108 -4.42 -15.28 -10.68
C ALA A 108 -3.02 -14.76 -11.00
N SER A 109 -1.99 -15.58 -10.86
CA SER A 109 -0.62 -15.20 -11.24
C SER A 109 -0.52 -14.90 -12.73
N THR A 110 0.22 -13.86 -13.04
CA THR A 110 0.58 -13.47 -14.42
C THR A 110 2.07 -13.25 -14.50
N ALA A 111 2.64 -13.42 -15.69
CA ALA A 111 4.00 -12.98 -15.92
C ALA A 111 4.10 -11.47 -15.69
N ASP A 112 5.19 -11.04 -15.07
CA ASP A 112 5.57 -9.65 -14.95
C ASP A 112 6.16 -9.10 -16.26
N LEU A 113 6.67 -7.85 -16.23
CA LEU A 113 7.21 -7.19 -17.42
C LEU A 113 8.47 -7.85 -17.97
N ASP A 114 9.20 -8.60 -17.13
CA ASP A 114 10.41 -9.34 -17.52
C ASP A 114 10.10 -10.80 -17.87
N GLY A 115 8.83 -11.21 -17.79
CA GLY A 115 8.36 -12.55 -18.10
C GLY A 115 8.42 -13.55 -16.93
N SER A 116 8.85 -13.10 -15.74
CA SER A 116 8.89 -13.96 -14.54
C SER A 116 7.49 -14.18 -13.98
N ILE A 117 7.21 -15.38 -13.49
CA ILE A 117 5.91 -15.75 -12.91
C ILE A 117 6.12 -16.63 -11.68
N ASN A 118 5.28 -16.41 -10.67
CA ASN A 118 5.28 -17.18 -9.43
C ASN A 118 3.89 -17.80 -9.21
N THR A 119 3.79 -19.13 -9.28
CA THR A 119 2.52 -19.87 -9.16
C THR A 119 2.46 -20.86 -7.99
N SER A 120 3.53 -20.97 -7.21
CA SER A 120 3.64 -21.87 -6.05
C SER A 120 4.60 -21.34 -5.00
N SER A 121 4.49 -21.84 -3.78
CA SER A 121 5.35 -21.46 -2.65
C SER A 121 5.79 -22.63 -1.78
N SER A 122 5.00 -23.72 -1.69
CA SER A 122 5.28 -24.94 -0.90
C SER A 122 6.61 -25.62 -1.21
N GLY A 123 7.06 -25.57 -2.47
CA GLY A 123 8.37 -26.12 -2.88
C GLY A 123 9.57 -25.20 -2.64
N LYS A 124 9.34 -23.96 -2.18
CA LYS A 124 10.36 -22.90 -2.12
C LYS A 124 10.80 -22.56 -0.69
N THR A 125 10.11 -23.11 0.30
CA THR A 125 10.39 -22.93 1.73
C THR A 125 9.82 -24.11 2.53
N ASN A 126 10.36 -24.40 3.72
CA ASN A 126 9.83 -25.43 4.60
C ASN A 126 8.70 -24.95 5.54
N PHE A 127 8.11 -23.78 5.28
CA PHE A 127 7.06 -23.17 6.12
C PHE A 127 5.93 -24.14 6.52
N TRP A 128 5.32 -24.86 5.56
CA TRP A 128 4.20 -25.76 5.82
C TRP A 128 4.54 -26.95 6.73
N GLN A 129 5.83 -27.31 6.84
CA GLN A 129 6.29 -28.32 7.79
C GLN A 129 6.21 -27.83 9.24
N TYR A 130 6.40 -26.53 9.46
CA TYR A 130 6.56 -25.92 10.78
C TYR A 130 5.40 -25.00 11.20
N VAL A 131 4.49 -24.67 10.28
CA VAL A 131 3.35 -23.76 10.51
C VAL A 131 2.49 -24.19 11.70
N ALA A 132 2.32 -25.49 11.92
CA ALA A 132 1.56 -26.00 13.06
C ALA A 132 2.22 -25.67 14.41
N ALA A 133 3.54 -25.76 14.49
CA ALA A 133 4.29 -25.46 15.70
C ALA A 133 4.39 -23.94 15.93
N LEU A 134 4.52 -23.16 14.87
CA LEU A 134 4.69 -21.71 14.91
C LEU A 134 3.35 -20.97 15.12
N PHE A 135 2.34 -21.31 14.33
CA PHE A 135 1.07 -20.58 14.22
C PHE A 135 -0.16 -21.38 14.67
N GLY A 136 0.01 -22.62 15.15
CA GLY A 136 -1.08 -23.42 15.70
C GLY A 136 -2.14 -23.88 14.69
N VAL A 137 -1.87 -23.71 13.39
CA VAL A 137 -2.78 -24.06 12.29
C VAL A 137 -2.08 -24.99 11.29
N ARG A 138 -2.86 -25.72 10.48
CA ARG A 138 -2.38 -26.67 9.49
C ARG A 138 -3.02 -26.40 8.12
N PRO A 139 -2.75 -25.25 7.49
CA PRO A 139 -3.18 -25.03 6.11
C PRO A 139 -2.56 -26.10 5.20
N ALA A 140 -3.25 -26.41 4.11
CA ALA A 140 -2.68 -27.23 3.05
C ALA A 140 -1.49 -26.50 2.40
N ASP A 141 -0.64 -27.25 1.71
CA ASP A 141 0.43 -26.69 0.88
C ASP A 141 -0.15 -25.64 -0.08
N ASP A 142 0.59 -24.55 -0.27
CA ASP A 142 0.17 -23.38 -1.07
C ASP A 142 -1.10 -22.69 -0.55
N VAL A 143 -1.52 -22.90 0.69
CA VAL A 143 -2.58 -22.13 1.36
C VAL A 143 -2.01 -21.32 2.51
N GLY A 144 -2.39 -20.05 2.59
CA GLY A 144 -1.94 -19.12 3.61
C GLY A 144 -2.65 -19.25 4.95
N LEU A 145 -2.19 -18.51 5.95
CA LEU A 145 -2.72 -18.58 7.33
C LEU A 145 -4.19 -18.15 7.45
N THR A 146 -4.67 -17.34 6.52
CA THR A 146 -6.06 -16.85 6.42
C THR A 146 -6.95 -17.77 5.58
N GLY A 147 -6.39 -18.84 4.99
CA GLY A 147 -7.11 -19.77 4.12
C GLY A 147 -7.14 -19.37 2.64
N ASN A 148 -6.62 -18.19 2.27
CA ASN A 148 -6.49 -17.81 0.87
C ASN A 148 -5.38 -18.63 0.19
N PRO A 149 -5.63 -19.17 -1.02
CA PRO A 149 -4.63 -19.93 -1.74
C PRO A 149 -3.55 -19.00 -2.31
N MET A 150 -2.37 -19.57 -2.54
CA MET A 150 -1.33 -19.01 -3.38
C MET A 150 -1.94 -18.61 -4.72
N ALA A 151 -1.48 -17.49 -5.28
CA ALA A 151 -1.84 -17.12 -6.63
C ALA A 151 -1.30 -18.21 -7.57
N THR A 152 -2.20 -18.88 -8.30
CA THR A 152 -1.86 -19.83 -9.35
C THR A 152 -2.36 -19.30 -10.69
N ARG A 153 -2.20 -20.06 -11.78
CA ARG A 153 -2.86 -19.71 -13.06
C ARG A 153 -4.38 -19.89 -13.01
N THR A 154 -4.90 -20.63 -12.03
CA THR A 154 -6.33 -20.79 -11.79
C THR A 154 -6.84 -19.63 -10.93
N PRO A 155 -7.86 -18.89 -11.38
CA PRO A 155 -8.39 -17.77 -10.62
C PRO A 155 -8.94 -18.18 -9.25
N ALA A 156 -8.47 -17.52 -8.20
CA ALA A 156 -8.99 -17.63 -6.83
C ALA A 156 -9.89 -16.42 -6.50
N PRO A 157 -10.98 -16.60 -5.75
CA PRO A 157 -11.90 -15.51 -5.43
C PRO A 157 -11.30 -14.53 -4.40
N MET A 158 -11.68 -13.26 -4.52
CA MET A 158 -11.53 -12.26 -3.48
C MET A 158 -12.87 -12.06 -2.77
N HIS A 159 -12.88 -11.86 -1.45
CA HIS A 159 -14.10 -11.61 -0.70
C HIS A 159 -14.34 -10.11 -0.51
N PHE A 160 -15.61 -9.70 -0.50
CA PHE A 160 -15.96 -8.30 -0.21
C PHE A 160 -15.92 -8.03 1.29
N ASN A 161 -15.07 -7.10 1.71
CA ASN A 161 -15.01 -6.59 3.07
C ASN A 161 -15.93 -5.37 3.20
N ALA A 162 -17.08 -5.55 3.87
CA ALA A 162 -18.07 -4.49 4.04
C ALA A 162 -17.61 -3.39 5.01
N THR A 163 -16.69 -3.69 5.94
CA THR A 163 -16.12 -2.71 6.88
C THR A 163 -15.28 -1.68 6.13
N TRP A 164 -14.45 -2.16 5.21
CA TRP A 164 -13.52 -1.31 4.46
C TRP A 164 -14.01 -0.90 3.07
N GLY A 165 -15.08 -1.54 2.57
CA GLY A 165 -15.65 -1.24 1.28
C GLY A 165 -14.71 -1.60 0.13
N TRP A 166 -14.05 -2.75 0.18
CA TRP A 166 -13.21 -3.26 -0.91
C TRP A 166 -13.32 -4.78 -1.04
N PHE A 167 -12.81 -5.34 -2.13
CA PHE A 167 -12.56 -6.78 -2.24
C PHE A 167 -11.14 -7.08 -1.78
N GLU A 168 -10.93 -8.14 -1.01
CA GLU A 168 -9.61 -8.51 -0.50
C GLU A 168 -9.32 -10.00 -0.65
N ALA A 169 -8.04 -10.32 -0.72
CA ALA A 169 -7.48 -11.64 -0.48
C ALA A 169 -6.25 -11.43 0.42
N GLU A 170 -6.47 -11.54 1.73
CA GLU A 170 -5.41 -11.37 2.72
C GLU A 170 -4.62 -12.67 2.91
N GLY A 171 -3.33 -12.58 3.21
CA GLY A 171 -2.50 -13.73 3.56
C GLY A 171 -2.21 -14.70 2.43
N ILE A 172 -2.09 -14.21 1.20
CA ILE A 172 -1.59 -14.99 0.06
C ILE A 172 -0.14 -15.40 0.36
N PRO A 173 0.21 -16.71 0.40
CA PRO A 173 1.52 -17.18 0.84
C PRO A 173 2.57 -17.09 -0.28
N ILE A 174 2.82 -15.90 -0.81
CA ILE A 174 3.78 -15.68 -1.90
C ILE A 174 5.22 -15.60 -1.38
N THR A 175 6.17 -16.02 -2.21
CA THR A 175 7.61 -16.05 -1.89
C THR A 175 8.42 -15.20 -2.88
N PRO A 176 9.63 -14.72 -2.52
CA PRO A 176 10.48 -13.91 -3.40
C PRO A 176 11.25 -14.75 -4.43
N TYR A 177 10.67 -15.88 -4.85
CA TYR A 177 11.26 -16.86 -5.75
C TYR A 177 10.21 -17.27 -6.78
N ASP A 178 10.52 -17.09 -8.05
CA ASP A 178 9.65 -17.44 -9.15
C ASP A 178 9.62 -18.97 -9.40
N ASP A 179 8.87 -19.40 -10.42
CA ASP A 179 8.72 -20.83 -10.72
C ASP A 179 10.00 -21.49 -11.28
N ALA A 180 10.94 -20.68 -11.78
CA ALA A 180 12.27 -21.13 -12.19
C ALA A 180 13.27 -21.12 -11.02
N GLY A 181 12.85 -20.70 -9.83
CA GLY A 181 13.70 -20.55 -8.65
C GLY A 181 14.55 -19.27 -8.66
N ASN A 182 14.34 -18.36 -9.62
CA ASN A 182 15.02 -17.09 -9.66
C ASN A 182 14.42 -16.14 -8.63
N LYS A 183 15.25 -15.21 -8.14
CA LYS A 183 14.80 -14.16 -7.24
C LYS A 183 13.86 -13.21 -7.98
N ASN A 184 12.64 -13.05 -7.49
CA ASN A 184 11.70 -12.05 -7.96
C ASN A 184 10.92 -11.48 -6.77
N PHE A 185 11.20 -10.23 -6.43
CA PHE A 185 10.59 -9.54 -5.30
C PHE A 185 9.27 -8.84 -5.65
N TYR A 186 8.92 -8.79 -6.93
CA TYR A 186 7.75 -8.08 -7.45
C TYR A 186 6.88 -8.97 -8.35
N PRO A 187 6.51 -10.19 -7.89
CA PRO A 187 5.64 -11.07 -8.67
C PRO A 187 4.28 -10.40 -8.91
N MET A 188 3.68 -10.67 -10.06
CA MET A 188 2.46 -10.01 -10.49
C MET A 188 1.25 -10.94 -10.52
N VAL A 189 0.08 -10.37 -10.26
CA VAL A 189 -1.22 -11.01 -10.42
C VAL A 189 -2.12 -10.21 -11.35
N ASN A 190 -2.94 -10.93 -12.10
CA ASN A 190 -4.06 -10.39 -12.85
C ASN A 190 -5.32 -10.50 -11.97
N VAL A 191 -6.04 -9.39 -11.84
CA VAL A 191 -7.28 -9.26 -11.09
C VAL A 191 -8.40 -9.02 -12.10
N VAL A 192 -9.46 -9.82 -12.01
CA VAL A 192 -10.55 -9.84 -12.98
C VAL A 192 -11.87 -9.67 -12.28
N ALA A 193 -12.64 -8.66 -12.66
CA ALA A 193 -14.02 -8.49 -12.24
C ALA A 193 -14.99 -9.04 -13.29
N LYS A 194 -15.95 -9.86 -12.86
CA LYS A 194 -17.01 -10.43 -13.70
C LYS A 194 -18.39 -10.13 -13.14
N ASP A 195 -19.40 -10.02 -14.00
CA ASP A 195 -20.81 -9.98 -13.59
C ASP A 195 -21.33 -11.39 -13.22
N THR A 196 -22.58 -11.47 -12.76
CA THR A 196 -23.25 -12.73 -12.40
C THR A 196 -23.43 -13.72 -13.56
N ARG A 197 -23.22 -13.27 -14.82
CA ARG A 197 -23.26 -14.11 -16.02
C ARG A 197 -21.86 -14.55 -16.47
N GLY A 198 -20.82 -14.20 -15.71
CA GLY A 198 -19.43 -14.51 -16.01
C GLY A 198 -18.78 -13.60 -17.05
N ARG A 199 -19.45 -12.53 -17.48
CA ARG A 199 -18.85 -11.58 -18.44
C ARG A 199 -17.83 -10.71 -17.72
N VAL A 200 -16.64 -10.59 -18.31
CA VAL A 200 -15.58 -9.71 -17.79
C VAL A 200 -16.02 -8.25 -17.92
N LEU A 201 -16.00 -7.53 -16.79
CA LEU A 201 -16.34 -6.10 -16.72
C LEU A 201 -15.09 -5.23 -16.83
N ALA A 202 -14.02 -5.62 -16.13
CA ALA A 202 -12.73 -4.95 -16.11
C ALA A 202 -11.62 -5.89 -15.60
N THR A 203 -10.38 -5.57 -15.96
CA THR A 203 -9.17 -6.26 -15.49
C THR A 203 -8.18 -5.24 -14.95
N ALA A 204 -7.35 -5.66 -14.00
CA ALA A 204 -6.26 -4.89 -13.43
C ALA A 204 -5.07 -5.82 -13.19
N LYS A 205 -3.85 -5.28 -13.24
CA LYS A 205 -2.66 -5.99 -12.81
C LYS A 205 -2.09 -5.33 -11.57
N ALA A 206 -1.69 -6.13 -10.60
CA ALA A 206 -1.11 -5.66 -9.35
C ALA A 206 0.12 -6.49 -9.00
N VAL A 207 1.07 -5.87 -8.31
CA VAL A 207 2.22 -6.55 -7.72
C VAL A 207 1.83 -7.14 -6.36
N LEU A 208 2.40 -8.29 -6.01
CA LEU A 208 2.38 -8.89 -4.67
C LEU A 208 3.81 -8.88 -4.10
N PRO A 209 4.34 -7.71 -3.72
CA PRO A 209 5.75 -7.54 -3.44
C PRO A 209 6.13 -8.25 -2.14
N VAL A 210 7.17 -9.08 -2.18
CA VAL A 210 7.63 -9.87 -1.04
C VAL A 210 9.15 -9.96 -1.03
N SER A 211 9.75 -9.90 0.16
CA SER A 211 11.21 -9.94 0.32
C SER A 211 11.65 -10.77 1.52
N ASP A 212 12.81 -11.40 1.41
CA ASP A 212 13.54 -12.07 2.49
C ASP A 212 14.90 -11.42 2.77
N GLU A 213 15.04 -10.13 2.44
CA GLU A 213 16.30 -9.37 2.60
C GLU A 213 16.70 -9.08 4.05
N MET A 214 15.88 -9.44 5.04
CA MET A 214 16.19 -9.19 6.44
C MET A 214 17.55 -9.81 6.80
N THR A 215 18.54 -8.95 7.03
CA THR A 215 19.97 -9.29 6.99
C THR A 215 20.55 -9.47 8.40
N CYS A 216 19.84 -10.16 9.29
CA CYS A 216 20.33 -10.48 10.65
C CYS A 216 21.73 -11.13 10.62
N GLN A 217 22.02 -11.86 9.54
CA GLN A 217 23.30 -12.48 9.25
C GLN A 217 24.49 -11.51 9.23
N ALA A 218 24.30 -10.20 9.03
CA ALA A 218 25.37 -9.22 9.06
C ALA A 218 26.18 -9.24 10.37
N CYS A 219 25.51 -9.56 11.49
CA CYS A 219 26.15 -9.68 12.81
C CYS A 219 25.94 -11.05 13.46
N HIS A 220 24.90 -11.80 13.10
CA HIS A 220 24.54 -13.05 13.79
C HIS A 220 25.11 -14.33 13.16
N ILE A 221 25.85 -14.26 12.04
CA ILE A 221 26.52 -15.46 11.49
C ILE A 221 27.73 -15.87 12.32
N SER A 222 28.04 -17.14 12.24
CA SER A 222 29.32 -17.72 12.63
C SER A 222 30.44 -17.26 11.73
N ARG A 223 31.44 -16.64 12.34
CA ARG A 223 32.69 -16.26 11.68
C ARG A 223 33.87 -16.49 12.60
N ALA A 224 34.99 -16.90 12.02
CA ALA A 224 36.24 -17.12 12.76
C ALA A 224 36.90 -15.80 13.18
N SER A 225 36.74 -14.76 12.36
CA SER A 225 37.25 -13.41 12.59
C SER A 225 36.34 -12.37 11.92
N GLY A 226 36.48 -11.11 12.32
CA GLY A 226 35.73 -9.97 11.81
C GLY A 226 36.13 -8.69 12.54
N SER A 227 35.57 -7.55 12.13
CA SER A 227 35.71 -6.28 12.83
C SER A 227 35.11 -6.38 14.24
N ALA A 228 35.47 -5.44 15.12
CA ALA A 228 34.88 -5.38 16.46
C ALA A 228 33.33 -5.27 16.41
N ALA A 229 32.78 -4.53 15.45
CA ALA A 229 31.33 -4.41 15.25
C ALA A 229 30.70 -5.72 14.79
N GLU A 230 31.33 -6.44 13.85
CA GLU A 230 30.86 -7.73 13.36
C GLU A 230 30.86 -8.82 14.44
N MET A 231 31.82 -8.75 15.37
CA MET A 231 31.97 -9.72 16.45
C MET A 231 31.18 -9.35 17.72
N ALA A 232 30.67 -8.12 17.82
CA ALA A 232 30.04 -7.58 19.03
C ALA A 232 28.77 -8.32 19.46
N ALA A 233 28.12 -9.05 18.54
CA ALA A 233 26.89 -9.77 18.83
C ALA A 233 27.13 -11.10 19.58
N LYS A 234 28.37 -11.61 19.67
CA LYS A 234 28.70 -12.89 20.31
C LYS A 234 28.41 -12.88 21.83
N PRO A 235 27.54 -13.76 22.37
CA PRO A 235 27.24 -13.77 23.79
C PRO A 235 28.46 -14.27 24.57
N PRO A 236 28.75 -13.69 25.74
CA PRO A 236 29.89 -14.06 26.55
C PRO A 236 29.79 -15.44 27.19
N VAL A 237 28.58 -15.92 27.53
CA VAL A 237 28.43 -17.18 28.31
C VAL A 237 28.05 -18.38 27.42
N SER A 238 27.03 -18.23 26.58
CA SER A 238 26.44 -19.36 25.83
C SER A 238 27.16 -19.71 24.52
N GLY A 239 28.18 -18.93 24.14
CA GLY A 239 28.91 -19.09 22.89
C GLY A 239 28.05 -18.94 21.63
N TRP A 240 28.64 -19.27 20.49
CA TRP A 240 28.01 -19.20 19.16
C TRP A 240 27.85 -20.62 18.62
N ALA A 241 26.72 -20.92 17.99
CA ALA A 241 26.53 -22.15 17.22
C ALA A 241 27.17 -21.99 15.85
N PHE A 242 27.90 -23.00 15.39
CA PHE A 242 28.45 -23.09 14.05
C PHE A 242 27.67 -24.16 13.27
N ASP A 243 26.68 -23.72 12.48
CA ASP A 243 25.93 -24.60 11.60
C ASP A 243 26.47 -24.56 10.16
N ASN A 244 26.40 -25.70 9.46
CA ASN A 244 26.80 -25.78 8.06
C ASN A 244 25.72 -25.18 7.14
N ASP A 245 24.48 -25.11 7.60
CA ASP A 245 23.38 -24.44 6.92
C ASP A 245 23.35 -22.96 7.32
N ALA A 246 23.73 -22.09 6.39
CA ALA A 246 23.81 -20.65 6.60
C ALA A 246 22.48 -20.05 7.09
N GLN A 247 21.32 -20.58 6.67
CA GLN A 247 20.02 -20.06 7.10
C GLN A 247 19.70 -20.45 8.55
N LYS A 248 20.20 -21.58 9.02
CA LYS A 248 20.01 -22.03 10.40
C LYS A 248 21.04 -21.42 11.35
N ASP A 249 22.25 -21.20 10.87
CA ASP A 249 23.38 -20.69 11.66
C ASP A 249 23.03 -19.39 12.38
N TRP A 250 22.70 -18.33 11.63
CA TRP A 250 22.38 -17.04 12.23
C TRP A 250 21.11 -17.09 13.10
N LYS A 251 20.11 -17.89 12.72
CA LYS A 251 18.87 -18.06 13.51
C LYS A 251 19.16 -18.68 14.87
N LYS A 252 20.02 -19.72 14.92
CA LYS A 252 20.46 -20.33 16.19
C LYS A 252 21.21 -19.32 17.06
N ASN A 253 22.04 -18.48 16.45
CA ASN A 253 22.80 -17.45 17.15
C ASN A 253 21.91 -16.31 17.68
N VAL A 254 20.84 -15.95 16.98
CA VAL A 254 19.80 -15.03 17.48
C VAL A 254 19.13 -15.60 18.74
N LEU A 255 18.78 -16.89 18.75
CA LEU A 255 18.19 -17.51 19.95
C LEU A 255 19.18 -17.55 21.12
N ARG A 256 20.47 -17.85 20.87
CA ARG A 256 21.51 -17.89 21.92
C ARG A 256 21.80 -16.54 22.54
N ILE A 257 21.91 -15.48 21.74
CA ILE A 257 22.11 -14.13 22.29
C ILE A 257 20.86 -13.67 23.06
N HIS A 258 19.66 -14.07 22.61
CA HIS A 258 18.43 -13.81 23.35
C HIS A 258 18.47 -14.49 24.73
N ASP A 259 18.73 -15.80 24.77
CA ASP A 259 18.80 -16.56 26.03
C ASP A 259 19.87 -15.99 26.98
N ASP A 260 21.06 -15.66 26.48
CA ASP A 260 22.14 -15.06 27.28
C ASP A 260 21.73 -13.71 27.92
N LYS A 261 21.07 -12.85 27.15
CA LYS A 261 20.57 -11.56 27.63
C LYS A 261 19.40 -11.70 28.62
N GLN A 262 18.62 -12.78 28.53
CA GLN A 262 17.42 -12.99 29.34
C GLN A 262 17.59 -14.00 30.48
N LYS A 263 18.77 -14.59 30.67
CA LYS A 263 19.02 -15.68 31.64
C LYS A 263 18.57 -15.42 33.09
N ASN A 264 18.56 -14.15 33.51
CA ASN A 264 18.15 -13.72 34.86
C ASN A 264 16.81 -12.97 34.87
N ASN A 265 16.05 -13.01 33.77
CA ASN A 265 14.77 -12.33 33.65
C ASN A 265 13.63 -13.28 34.06
N GLY A 266 13.01 -13.03 35.22
CA GLY A 266 11.89 -13.85 35.71
C GLY A 266 10.70 -13.93 34.74
N SER A 267 10.41 -12.86 34.00
CA SER A 267 9.35 -12.84 32.98
C SER A 267 9.68 -13.77 31.82
N PHE A 268 10.96 -13.93 31.47
CA PHE A 268 11.39 -14.87 30.43
C PHE A 268 11.19 -16.32 30.88
N SER A 269 11.63 -16.68 32.09
CA SER A 269 11.41 -18.01 32.65
C SER A 269 9.91 -18.36 32.77
N GLN A 270 9.08 -17.39 33.16
CA GLN A 270 7.63 -17.56 33.19
C GLN A 270 7.03 -17.74 31.78
N ALA A 271 7.54 -17.02 30.78
CA ALA A 271 7.11 -17.15 29.40
C ALA A 271 7.42 -18.53 28.84
N LEU A 272 8.63 -19.05 29.08
CA LEU A 272 9.03 -20.41 28.70
C LEU A 272 8.04 -21.43 29.28
N ALA A 273 7.78 -21.36 30.59
CA ALA A 273 6.82 -22.25 31.26
C ALA A 273 5.40 -22.12 30.69
N THR A 274 4.93 -20.90 30.45
CA THR A 274 3.59 -20.62 29.92
C THR A 274 3.38 -21.22 28.52
N LEU A 275 4.42 -21.18 27.69
CA LEU A 275 4.38 -21.71 26.32
C LEU A 275 4.84 -23.18 26.25
N GLY A 276 5.23 -23.78 27.37
CA GLY A 276 5.77 -25.14 27.45
C GLY A 276 7.10 -25.30 26.68
N TYR A 277 7.89 -24.23 26.59
CA TYR A 277 9.24 -24.28 26.05
C TYR A 277 10.22 -24.88 27.06
N ASP A 278 11.38 -25.30 26.58
CA ASP A 278 12.44 -25.86 27.41
C ASP A 278 12.90 -24.83 28.46
N PRO A 279 12.98 -25.19 29.76
CA PRO A 279 13.46 -24.29 30.80
C PRO A 279 14.89 -23.77 30.58
N ALA A 280 15.70 -24.48 29.79
CA ALA A 280 17.05 -24.06 29.42
C ALA A 280 17.08 -22.93 28.37
N GLY A 281 15.95 -22.61 27.72
CA GLY A 281 15.81 -21.45 26.85
C GLY A 281 15.25 -21.75 25.45
N LEU A 282 15.19 -20.70 24.63
CA LEU A 282 14.69 -20.76 23.26
C LEU A 282 15.59 -21.62 22.36
N ALA A 283 16.92 -21.53 22.53
CA ALA A 283 17.87 -22.30 21.74
C ALA A 283 17.75 -23.82 22.00
N ALA A 284 17.55 -24.22 23.26
CA ALA A 284 17.32 -25.62 23.63
C ALA A 284 15.99 -26.14 23.04
N THR A 285 14.95 -25.31 23.12
CA THR A 285 13.63 -25.61 22.53
C THR A 285 13.71 -25.85 21.01
N ALA A 286 14.40 -24.96 20.28
CA ALA A 286 14.61 -25.11 18.84
C ALA A 286 15.45 -26.34 18.50
N ALA A 287 16.49 -26.63 19.29
CA ALA A 287 17.32 -27.82 19.11
C ALA A 287 16.53 -29.14 19.32
N ALA A 288 15.49 -29.12 20.15
CA ALA A 288 14.56 -30.23 20.32
C ALA A 288 13.52 -30.36 19.19
N GLY A 289 13.64 -29.57 18.11
CA GLY A 289 12.77 -29.62 16.94
C GLY A 289 11.49 -28.78 17.05
N ARG A 290 11.39 -27.91 18.06
CA ARG A 290 10.27 -26.99 18.23
C ARG A 290 10.70 -25.56 17.89
N PRO A 291 10.35 -25.02 16.71
CA PRO A 291 10.77 -23.69 16.30
C PRO A 291 10.10 -22.60 17.14
N ILE A 292 10.74 -21.43 17.19
CA ILE A 292 10.29 -20.29 18.01
C ILE A 292 9.62 -19.22 17.15
N LEU A 293 8.32 -18.97 17.39
CA LEU A 293 7.67 -17.77 16.88
C LEU A 293 7.97 -16.59 17.83
N CYS A 294 8.65 -15.54 17.36
CA CYS A 294 8.98 -14.38 18.20
C CYS A 294 7.71 -13.72 18.76
N ALA A 295 6.66 -13.66 17.95
CA ALA A 295 5.37 -13.10 18.32
C ALA A 295 4.65 -13.89 19.44
N ALA A 296 5.02 -15.15 19.69
CA ALA A 296 4.43 -15.93 20.77
C ALA A 296 4.64 -15.27 22.15
N CYS A 297 5.80 -14.65 22.37
CA CYS A 297 6.11 -13.88 23.58
C CYS A 297 5.88 -12.38 23.39
N HIS A 298 6.32 -11.83 22.25
CA HIS A 298 6.30 -10.39 21.99
C HIS A 298 5.10 -9.97 21.13
N ALA A 299 4.16 -9.20 21.67
CA ALA A 299 3.00 -8.76 20.91
C ALA A 299 3.40 -8.03 19.62
N SER A 300 2.68 -8.29 18.52
CA SER A 300 2.88 -7.64 17.23
C SER A 300 1.54 -7.38 16.53
N ASN A 301 1.32 -6.16 16.05
CA ASN A 301 0.12 -5.83 15.28
C ASN A 301 0.13 -6.40 13.85
N ALA A 302 1.27 -6.92 13.37
CA ALA A 302 1.31 -7.74 12.15
C ALA A 302 0.73 -9.15 12.36
N LEU A 303 0.68 -9.62 13.62
CA LEU A 303 0.06 -10.88 14.01
C LEU A 303 -0.87 -10.61 15.21
N PRO A 304 -2.04 -9.98 14.99
CA PRO A 304 -2.93 -9.56 16.07
C PRO A 304 -3.30 -10.70 17.03
N GLY A 305 -3.44 -10.39 18.31
CA GLY A 305 -3.80 -11.38 19.35
C GLY A 305 -2.64 -12.24 19.87
N THR A 306 -1.41 -11.96 19.44
CA THR A 306 -0.19 -12.60 19.92
C THR A 306 0.46 -11.84 21.10
N GLY A 307 1.46 -12.46 21.72
CA GLY A 307 2.22 -11.90 22.84
C GLY A 307 1.71 -12.27 24.23
N LEU A 308 2.58 -12.09 25.22
CA LEU A 308 2.29 -12.29 26.64
C LEU A 308 2.28 -10.95 27.38
N ALA A 309 1.36 -10.82 28.34
CA ALA A 309 1.29 -9.64 29.18
C ALA A 309 2.59 -9.45 29.97
N GLY A 310 3.04 -8.20 30.11
CA GLY A 310 4.30 -7.86 30.79
C GLY A 310 5.56 -8.03 29.94
N ILE A 311 5.47 -8.59 28.73
CA ILE A 311 6.57 -8.63 27.76
C ILE A 311 6.41 -7.48 26.78
N SER A 312 7.51 -6.75 26.52
CA SER A 312 7.48 -5.63 25.58
C SER A 312 7.09 -6.09 24.16
N PRO A 313 6.30 -5.29 23.40
CA PRO A 313 5.97 -5.61 22.01
C PRO A 313 7.21 -5.78 21.13
N LEU A 314 7.11 -6.57 20.06
CA LEU A 314 8.25 -6.96 19.23
C LEU A 314 8.97 -5.73 18.65
N THR A 315 8.20 -4.73 18.20
CA THR A 315 8.76 -3.45 17.73
C THR A 315 9.65 -2.80 18.79
N ALA A 316 9.20 -2.72 20.04
CA ALA A 316 9.95 -2.05 21.10
C ALA A 316 11.15 -2.88 21.55
N ALA A 317 11.05 -4.21 21.53
CA ALA A 317 12.15 -5.11 21.89
C ALA A 317 13.29 -5.07 20.86
N GLN A 318 12.94 -5.17 19.57
CA GLN A 318 13.91 -5.21 18.47
C GLN A 318 14.61 -3.87 18.31
N HIS A 319 13.86 -2.77 18.15
CA HIS A 319 14.43 -1.47 17.82
C HIS A 319 15.30 -0.91 18.96
N ARG A 320 14.87 -1.02 20.23
CA ARG A 320 15.68 -0.52 21.36
C ARG A 320 16.97 -1.28 21.55
N SER A 321 16.93 -2.61 21.38
CA SER A 321 18.13 -3.44 21.51
C SER A 321 19.12 -3.18 20.39
N HIS A 322 18.64 -3.02 19.16
CA HIS A 322 19.49 -2.84 17.99
C HIS A 322 19.95 -1.39 17.79
N GLY A 323 19.20 -0.38 18.25
CA GLY A 323 19.59 1.02 18.09
C GLY A 323 20.97 1.35 18.70
N GLN A 324 21.38 0.63 19.75
CA GLN A 324 22.69 0.81 20.39
C GLN A 324 23.83 0.02 19.72
N VAL A 325 23.52 -0.84 18.74
CA VAL A 325 24.51 -1.64 18.00
C VAL A 325 25.19 -0.78 16.95
N VAL A 326 26.48 -1.06 16.71
CA VAL A 326 27.28 -0.39 15.67
C VAL A 326 27.13 -1.16 14.36
N ASP A 327 26.80 -0.42 13.30
CA ASP A 327 26.78 -0.88 11.93
C ASP A 327 28.20 -1.30 11.49
N PRO A 328 28.42 -2.57 11.11
CA PRO A 328 29.73 -3.02 10.67
C PRO A 328 30.19 -2.40 9.34
N ALA A 329 29.28 -1.92 8.49
CA ALA A 329 29.59 -1.31 7.20
C ALA A 329 29.86 0.19 7.32
N GLN A 330 29.08 0.91 8.13
CA GLN A 330 29.19 2.38 8.25
C GLN A 330 29.94 2.86 9.50
N ASN A 331 30.17 1.96 10.47
CA ASN A 331 30.77 2.27 11.77
C ASN A 331 30.04 3.39 12.55
N LEU A 332 28.73 3.51 12.34
CA LEU A 332 27.81 4.36 13.07
C LEU A 332 26.86 3.50 13.89
N LYS A 333 26.26 4.05 14.95
CA LYS A 333 25.14 3.35 15.62
C LYS A 333 23.99 3.16 14.64
N LEU A 334 23.23 2.08 14.79
CA LEU A 334 22.01 1.88 13.99
C LEU A 334 20.93 2.94 14.28
N ASP A 335 20.99 3.58 15.43
CA ASP A 335 20.11 4.71 15.79
C ASP A 335 20.58 6.06 15.25
N ASP A 336 21.77 6.15 14.66
CA ASP A 336 22.30 7.42 14.15
C ASP A 336 21.46 7.92 12.97
N ILE A 337 21.02 9.18 13.04
CA ILE A 337 20.21 9.81 11.98
C ILE A 337 20.96 9.92 10.65
N ALA A 338 22.29 9.94 10.68
CA ALA A 338 23.13 9.90 9.49
C ALA A 338 23.20 8.49 8.86
N ASN A 339 22.89 7.43 9.62
CA ASN A 339 22.92 6.06 9.11
C ASN A 339 21.61 5.67 8.42
N ARG A 340 21.43 6.18 7.19
CA ARG A 340 20.24 5.90 6.37
C ARG A 340 20.07 4.40 6.06
N SER A 341 21.16 3.65 5.95
CA SER A 341 21.15 2.21 5.67
C SER A 341 20.71 1.33 6.84
N ALA A 342 20.74 1.84 8.08
CA ALA A 342 20.44 1.05 9.27
C ALA A 342 19.09 0.33 9.22
N CYS A 343 18.05 1.02 8.73
CA CYS A 343 16.71 0.44 8.61
C CYS A 343 16.69 -0.75 7.65
N TYR A 344 17.49 -0.71 6.58
CA TYR A 344 17.52 -1.75 5.54
C TYR A 344 18.28 -3.02 5.94
N MET A 345 18.90 -3.06 7.11
CA MET A 345 19.43 -4.32 7.65
C MET A 345 18.34 -5.24 8.16
N CYS A 346 17.21 -4.68 8.60
CA CYS A 346 16.11 -5.45 9.20
C CYS A 346 14.85 -5.40 8.33
N HIS A 347 14.65 -4.30 7.63
CA HIS A 347 13.57 -4.13 6.67
C HIS A 347 14.10 -4.28 5.24
N PRO A 348 13.30 -4.82 4.32
CA PRO A 348 13.71 -4.93 2.93
C PRO A 348 14.02 -3.56 2.35
N GLY A 349 15.01 -3.46 1.46
CA GLY A 349 15.17 -2.26 0.65
C GLY A 349 16.58 -1.92 0.19
N SER A 350 17.61 -2.65 0.61
CA SER A 350 18.95 -2.47 0.06
C SER A 350 18.98 -2.83 -1.44
N VAL A 351 18.39 -3.97 -1.80
CA VAL A 351 18.21 -4.43 -3.19
C VAL A 351 16.75 -4.33 -3.63
N THR A 352 15.79 -4.78 -2.83
CA THR A 352 14.32 -4.77 -3.10
C THR A 352 13.65 -3.40 -3.10
N LYS A 353 14.38 -2.33 -2.77
CA LYS A 353 13.85 -0.95 -2.72
C LYS A 353 12.43 -0.88 -2.13
N CYS A 354 12.23 -1.30 -0.88
CA CYS A 354 10.92 -1.26 -0.24
C CYS A 354 10.30 0.14 -0.33
N LEU A 355 11.05 1.16 0.08
CA LEU A 355 10.74 2.56 -0.16
C LEU A 355 11.14 2.93 -1.59
N ARG A 356 10.17 2.90 -2.51
CA ARG A 356 10.36 3.19 -3.94
C ARG A 356 9.28 4.06 -4.56
N GLY A 357 8.33 4.52 -3.74
CA GLY A 357 7.30 5.46 -4.18
C GLY A 357 7.82 6.88 -4.40
N ALA A 358 6.89 7.80 -4.69
CA ALA A 358 7.19 9.21 -4.98
C ALA A 358 8.11 9.88 -3.95
N MET A 359 7.92 9.59 -2.65
CA MET A 359 8.79 10.12 -1.59
C MET A 359 10.19 9.48 -1.60
N GLY A 360 10.29 8.17 -1.79
CA GLY A 360 11.58 7.47 -1.88
C GLY A 360 12.43 7.90 -3.07
N ASN A 361 11.77 8.33 -4.15
CA ASN A 361 12.40 8.80 -5.38
C ASN A 361 12.74 10.29 -5.37
N ALA A 362 12.42 11.01 -4.29
CA ALA A 362 12.70 12.43 -4.21
C ALA A 362 14.21 12.68 -4.10
N VAL A 363 14.73 13.52 -4.99
CA VAL A 363 16.14 13.90 -5.04
C VAL A 363 16.32 15.41 -5.07
N ASP A 364 17.48 15.89 -4.61
CA ASP A 364 17.89 17.29 -4.72
C ASP A 364 18.42 17.60 -6.14
N ALA A 365 18.87 18.83 -6.36
CA ALA A 365 19.40 19.26 -7.66
C ALA A 365 20.69 18.52 -8.07
N GLN A 366 21.36 17.87 -7.12
CA GLN A 366 22.58 17.09 -7.31
C GLN A 366 22.27 15.59 -7.47
N GLY A 367 21.00 15.18 -7.39
CA GLY A 367 20.57 13.79 -7.50
C GLY A 367 20.66 12.99 -6.20
N ASN A 368 20.96 13.62 -5.05
CA ASN A 368 20.98 12.93 -3.77
C ASN A 368 19.56 12.72 -3.24
N ALA A 369 19.28 11.55 -2.66
CA ALA A 369 17.99 11.28 -2.02
C ALA A 369 17.70 12.31 -0.91
N THR A 370 16.53 12.94 -0.96
CA THR A 370 16.10 13.94 0.03
C THR A 370 15.30 13.35 1.16
N MET A 371 14.76 12.14 0.99
CA MET A 371 13.97 11.43 1.99
C MET A 371 14.46 9.99 2.18
N GLY A 372 14.35 9.50 3.41
CA GLY A 372 14.58 8.10 3.77
C GLY A 372 13.56 7.66 4.83
N CYS A 373 13.72 6.44 5.34
CA CYS A 373 12.81 5.88 6.35
C CYS A 373 12.68 6.81 7.57
N GLN A 374 13.79 7.42 8.00
CA GLN A 374 13.84 8.30 9.15
C GLN A 374 13.12 9.63 8.95
N SER A 375 13.00 10.11 7.70
CA SER A 375 12.22 11.32 7.37
C SER A 375 10.74 11.15 7.73
N CYS A 376 10.27 9.90 7.80
CA CYS A 376 8.87 9.55 8.04
C CYS A 376 8.66 8.93 9.44
N HIS A 377 9.59 8.09 9.88
CA HIS A 377 9.44 7.30 11.10
C HIS A 377 10.29 7.77 12.29
N GLY A 378 11.24 8.69 12.09
CA GLY A 378 12.23 9.06 13.09
C GLY A 378 13.40 8.08 13.19
N GLN A 379 14.18 8.19 14.26
CA GLN A 379 15.31 7.31 14.55
C GLN A 379 14.82 5.93 15.05
N MET A 380 15.73 4.96 15.13
CA MET A 380 15.42 3.60 15.58
C MET A 380 14.83 3.60 17.00
N GLY A 381 15.34 4.46 17.88
CA GLY A 381 14.88 4.67 19.24
C GLY A 381 13.44 5.19 19.30
N ASP A 382 13.06 6.09 18.41
CA ASP A 382 11.69 6.61 18.29
C ASP A 382 10.72 5.49 17.89
N VAL A 383 11.15 4.68 16.92
CA VAL A 383 10.41 3.52 16.44
C VAL A 383 10.24 2.46 17.55
N GLY A 384 11.24 2.34 18.42
CA GLY A 384 11.28 1.45 19.57
C GLY A 384 10.68 2.01 20.87
N ALA A 385 10.17 3.24 20.87
CA ALA A 385 9.64 3.88 22.07
C ALA A 385 8.48 3.07 22.66
N SER A 386 8.43 2.94 23.99
CA SER A 386 7.35 2.21 24.66
C SER A 386 5.97 2.86 24.53
N THR A 387 5.95 4.15 24.18
CA THR A 387 4.73 4.92 23.92
C THR A 387 4.23 4.76 22.48
N ARG A 388 5.01 4.13 21.59
CA ARG A 388 4.65 3.94 20.18
C ARG A 388 4.01 2.57 19.98
N VAL A 389 2.86 2.55 19.34
CA VAL A 389 2.12 1.37 18.93
C VAL A 389 2.50 1.03 17.49
N GLY A 390 3.44 0.09 17.32
CA GLY A 390 3.92 -0.34 16.00
C GLY A 390 2.78 -0.75 15.06
N TRP A 391 2.97 -0.52 13.74
CA TRP A 391 1.97 -0.70 12.68
C TRP A 391 0.74 0.21 12.71
N LEU A 392 0.49 0.93 13.81
CA LEU A 392 -0.67 1.82 13.98
C LEU A 392 -0.25 3.30 14.11
N ASP A 393 0.85 3.60 14.81
CA ASP A 393 1.44 4.94 14.86
C ASP A 393 2.37 5.14 13.65
N GLN A 394 1.76 5.48 12.52
CA GLN A 394 2.44 5.78 11.26
C GLN A 394 2.32 7.26 10.90
N PRO A 395 3.22 7.79 10.06
CA PRO A 395 3.09 9.14 9.53
C PRO A 395 1.84 9.25 8.66
N ASN A 396 1.24 10.44 8.67
CA ASN A 396 0.07 10.75 7.87
C ASN A 396 0.44 11.75 6.78
N CYS A 397 -0.34 11.81 5.69
CA CYS A 397 0.00 12.64 4.55
C CYS A 397 0.05 14.13 4.92
N GLN A 398 -0.89 14.60 5.76
CA GLN A 398 -0.93 16.00 6.19
C GLN A 398 0.28 16.43 7.02
N THR A 399 1.03 15.48 7.61
CA THR A 399 2.26 15.78 8.33
C THR A 399 3.32 16.43 7.43
N CYS A 400 3.27 16.17 6.11
CA CYS A 400 4.12 16.84 5.12
C CYS A 400 3.34 17.69 4.11
N HIS A 401 2.06 17.39 3.86
CA HIS A 401 1.24 18.00 2.82
C HIS A 401 0.13 18.87 3.43
N TYR A 402 0.37 20.17 3.51
CA TYR A 402 -0.56 21.14 4.11
C TYR A 402 -0.35 22.53 3.54
N ASP A 403 -1.37 23.38 3.55
CA ASP A 403 -1.30 24.79 3.13
C ASP A 403 -0.66 25.00 1.74
N GLY A 404 -0.83 24.04 0.83
CA GLY A 404 -0.17 24.05 -0.48
C GLY A 404 1.35 23.88 -0.43
N LYS A 405 1.91 23.32 0.65
CA LYS A 405 3.34 23.06 0.90
C LYS A 405 3.66 21.57 0.97
N ARG A 406 4.95 21.22 0.75
CA ARG A 406 5.48 19.86 0.90
C ARG A 406 6.77 19.90 1.71
N GLU A 407 6.73 19.34 2.90
CA GLU A 407 7.91 19.12 3.73
C GLU A 407 8.71 17.90 3.25
N THR A 408 10.01 17.89 3.50
CA THR A 408 10.90 16.73 3.26
C THR A 408 11.05 15.84 4.50
N SER A 409 10.39 16.19 5.61
CA SER A 409 10.37 15.40 6.83
C SER A 409 9.04 15.58 7.56
N ALA A 410 8.43 14.45 7.89
CA ALA A 410 7.25 14.37 8.74
C ALA A 410 7.60 14.65 10.21
N ILE A 411 8.87 14.48 10.58
CA ILE A 411 9.39 14.77 11.91
C ILE A 411 9.73 16.26 12.00
N ASP A 412 9.15 16.93 12.99
CA ASP A 412 9.49 18.29 13.36
C ASP A 412 10.88 18.32 14.02
N PRO A 413 11.86 19.02 13.44
CA PRO A 413 13.22 19.07 13.99
C PRO A 413 13.29 19.73 15.36
N ALA A 414 12.31 20.57 15.75
CA ALA A 414 12.29 21.21 17.05
C ALA A 414 11.85 20.26 18.18
N THR A 415 10.99 19.29 17.86
CA THR A 415 10.35 18.41 18.86
C THR A 415 10.72 16.94 18.74
N GLY A 416 11.26 16.51 17.60
CA GLY A 416 11.53 15.10 17.30
C GLY A 416 10.25 14.26 17.11
N LYS A 417 9.09 14.89 16.94
CA LYS A 417 7.78 14.22 16.81
C LYS A 417 7.15 14.49 15.45
N LEU A 418 6.14 13.71 15.09
CA LEU A 418 5.33 13.99 13.90
C LEU A 418 4.72 15.39 13.98
N ARG A 419 4.81 16.15 12.88
CA ARG A 419 4.16 17.46 12.74
C ARG A 419 2.65 17.33 12.91
N VAL A 420 2.06 18.27 13.66
CA VAL A 420 0.62 18.42 13.78
C VAL A 420 0.22 19.69 13.05
N VAL A 421 -0.65 19.56 12.06
CA VAL A 421 -1.11 20.67 11.22
C VAL A 421 -2.63 20.72 11.19
N ALA A 422 -3.17 21.93 11.01
CA ALA A 422 -4.62 22.15 10.99
C ALA A 422 -5.27 21.84 9.63
N ASP A 423 -4.50 21.86 8.54
CA ASP A 423 -5.02 21.56 7.20
C ASP A 423 -5.45 20.09 7.09
N ALA A 424 -6.73 19.89 6.79
CA ALA A 424 -7.34 18.58 6.64
C ALA A 424 -7.46 18.10 5.19
N ARG A 425 -7.02 18.87 4.18
CA ARG A 425 -7.24 18.54 2.77
C ARG A 425 -6.57 17.24 2.32
N PHE A 426 -5.41 16.94 2.92
CA PHE A 426 -4.67 15.69 2.72
C PHE A 426 -4.76 14.77 3.93
N ALA A 427 -5.66 15.04 4.87
CA ALA A 427 -5.73 14.25 6.08
C ALA A 427 -6.20 12.83 5.78
N THR A 428 -5.46 11.87 6.35
CA THR A 428 -5.96 10.50 6.53
C THR A 428 -7.28 10.51 7.30
N THR A 429 -8.15 9.54 7.05
CA THR A 429 -9.41 9.41 7.79
C THR A 429 -9.12 9.25 9.29
N PRO A 430 -9.61 10.17 10.15
CA PRO A 430 -9.35 10.11 11.58
C PRO A 430 -9.96 8.86 12.23
N ASN A 431 -9.28 8.28 13.22
CA ASN A 431 -9.76 7.13 14.01
C ASN A 431 -10.02 5.86 13.19
N VAL A 432 -9.27 5.67 12.11
CA VAL A 432 -9.34 4.52 11.21
C VAL A 432 -7.94 3.90 11.07
N PRO A 433 -7.75 2.61 11.39
CA PRO A 433 -8.78 1.58 11.58
C PRO A 433 -9.39 1.49 12.99
N ALA A 434 -8.86 2.24 13.96
CA ALA A 434 -9.35 2.22 15.33
C ALA A 434 -9.18 3.61 15.97
N SER A 435 -9.95 3.85 17.04
CA SER A 435 -9.89 5.10 17.81
C SER A 435 -8.44 5.45 18.20
N GLY A 436 -8.05 6.69 17.92
CA GLY A 436 -6.70 7.20 18.19
C GLY A 436 -5.69 6.97 17.06
N PHE A 437 -6.00 6.19 16.03
CA PHE A 437 -5.10 5.90 14.90
C PHE A 437 -5.69 6.38 13.59
N SER A 438 -4.85 6.82 12.66
CA SER A 438 -5.32 7.30 11.34
C SER A 438 -4.30 6.85 10.29
N LEU A 439 -4.66 5.84 9.50
CA LEU A 439 -3.73 5.19 8.57
C LEU A 439 -4.13 5.42 7.12
N PHE A 440 -3.14 5.77 6.30
CA PHE A 440 -3.28 5.93 4.85
C PHE A 440 -3.93 4.71 4.17
N ARG A 441 -3.45 3.49 4.47
CA ARG A 441 -3.97 2.24 3.86
C ARG A 441 -5.42 1.87 4.19
N PHE A 442 -6.03 2.54 5.17
CA PHE A 442 -7.44 2.38 5.54
C PHE A 442 -8.26 3.65 5.29
N SER A 443 -7.65 4.69 4.74
CA SER A 443 -8.30 5.98 4.52
C SER A 443 -9.02 6.02 3.19
N THR A 444 -10.22 6.60 3.20
CA THR A 444 -11.02 6.82 1.99
C THR A 444 -11.08 8.29 1.62
N GLY A 445 -11.25 8.56 0.32
CA GLY A 445 -11.45 9.90 -0.21
C GLY A 445 -12.62 9.97 -1.19
N HIS A 446 -12.33 10.47 -2.41
CA HIS A 446 -13.33 10.71 -3.45
C HIS A 446 -14.13 9.46 -3.80
N GLY A 447 -15.46 9.54 -3.70
CA GLY A 447 -16.35 8.43 -4.07
C GLY A 447 -16.23 7.18 -3.18
N LYS A 448 -15.71 7.31 -1.96
CA LYS A 448 -15.36 6.19 -1.05
C LYS A 448 -14.26 5.27 -1.57
N LEU A 449 -13.51 5.70 -2.59
CA LEU A 449 -12.30 4.98 -2.97
C LEU A 449 -11.23 5.13 -1.89
N GLN A 450 -10.47 4.06 -1.68
CA GLN A 450 -9.31 4.08 -0.80
C GLN A 450 -8.24 4.99 -1.39
N CYS A 451 -7.45 5.63 -0.52
CA CYS A 451 -6.31 6.44 -0.95
C CYS A 451 -5.37 5.62 -1.85
N GLU A 452 -5.09 4.37 -1.47
CA GLU A 452 -4.22 3.46 -2.23
C GLU A 452 -4.75 3.08 -3.62
N ALA A 453 -6.07 3.14 -3.83
CA ALA A 453 -6.66 2.88 -5.15
C ALA A 453 -6.21 3.91 -6.20
N CYS A 454 -5.91 5.13 -5.76
CA CYS A 454 -5.43 6.22 -6.62
C CYS A 454 -3.91 6.45 -6.49
N HIS A 455 -3.37 6.31 -5.29
CA HIS A 455 -1.98 6.65 -4.97
C HIS A 455 -1.04 5.46 -5.05
N GLY A 456 -1.52 4.21 -5.03
CA GLY A 456 -0.67 3.03 -4.86
C GLY A 456 -0.38 2.74 -3.39
N ALA A 457 0.42 1.72 -3.13
CA ALA A 457 0.70 1.23 -1.78
C ALA A 457 1.59 2.20 -0.98
N THR A 458 1.48 2.17 0.35
CA THR A 458 2.19 3.09 1.28
C THR A 458 3.67 3.36 0.94
N HIS A 459 4.48 2.34 0.65
CA HIS A 459 5.90 2.52 0.28
C HIS A 459 6.20 2.50 -1.23
N ALA A 460 5.17 2.33 -2.06
CA ALA A 460 5.25 2.26 -3.52
C ALA A 460 4.28 3.25 -4.17
N GLU A 461 4.00 4.38 -3.52
CA GLU A 461 3.12 5.41 -4.06
C GLU A 461 3.57 5.88 -5.44
N TYR A 462 2.61 6.06 -6.35
CA TYR A 462 2.90 6.41 -7.72
C TYR A 462 3.46 7.85 -7.86
N PRO A 463 4.43 8.07 -8.77
CA PRO A 463 5.11 7.05 -9.56
C PRO A 463 6.15 6.28 -8.71
N SER A 464 6.10 4.95 -8.80
CA SER A 464 7.13 4.09 -8.24
C SER A 464 8.36 4.08 -9.16
N SER A 465 9.55 3.83 -8.61
CA SER A 465 10.76 3.58 -9.40
C SER A 465 10.82 2.16 -9.95
N HIS A 466 9.93 1.26 -9.53
CA HIS A 466 9.80 -0.08 -10.11
C HIS A 466 8.62 -0.14 -11.08
N GLU A 467 8.87 -0.60 -12.31
CA GLU A 467 7.89 -0.53 -13.41
C GLU A 467 6.63 -1.39 -13.17
N ASN A 468 6.77 -2.56 -12.54
CA ASN A 468 5.62 -3.43 -12.22
C ASN A 468 4.55 -2.72 -11.36
N ASP A 469 4.93 -1.82 -10.45
CA ASP A 469 3.94 -1.07 -9.66
C ASP A 469 3.14 -0.12 -10.56
N ASN A 470 3.80 0.49 -11.55
CA ASN A 470 3.19 1.53 -12.37
C ASN A 470 2.18 0.99 -13.39
N VAL A 471 2.17 -0.32 -13.66
CA VAL A 471 1.30 -0.97 -14.66
C VAL A 471 -0.17 -0.59 -14.47
N LEU A 472 -0.69 -0.63 -13.25
CA LEU A 472 -2.08 -0.24 -12.98
C LEU A 472 -2.33 1.22 -13.36
N SER A 473 -1.52 2.14 -12.82
CA SER A 473 -1.70 3.58 -13.08
C SER A 473 -1.66 3.88 -14.58
N VAL A 474 -0.70 3.29 -15.29
CA VAL A 474 -0.54 3.39 -16.74
C VAL A 474 -1.78 2.88 -17.47
N SER A 475 -2.30 1.71 -17.08
CA SER A 475 -3.48 1.13 -17.74
C SER A 475 -4.72 2.01 -17.61
N LEU A 476 -4.85 2.73 -16.49
CA LEU A 476 -6.03 3.56 -16.18
C LEU A 476 -5.99 4.94 -16.86
N GLN A 477 -4.81 5.58 -16.94
CA GLN A 477 -4.70 6.97 -17.41
C GLN A 477 -3.66 7.21 -18.53
N GLY A 478 -2.91 6.19 -18.92
CA GLY A 478 -1.94 6.22 -20.02
C GLY A 478 -0.53 6.69 -19.63
N TYR A 479 -0.26 6.95 -18.35
CA TYR A 479 1.06 7.34 -17.84
C TYR A 479 1.23 6.91 -16.38
N ARG A 480 2.50 6.81 -15.93
CA ARG A 480 2.82 6.49 -14.53
C ARG A 480 2.62 7.68 -13.61
N GLY A 481 2.00 7.47 -12.47
CA GLY A 481 1.74 8.51 -11.48
C GLY A 481 0.41 8.30 -10.77
N THR A 482 0.14 9.10 -9.75
CA THR A 482 -1.16 9.08 -9.05
C THR A 482 -2.30 9.16 -10.07
N VAL A 483 -3.31 8.31 -9.93
CA VAL A 483 -4.48 8.30 -10.81
C VAL A 483 -5.26 9.59 -10.59
N LYS A 484 -5.20 10.49 -11.57
CA LYS A 484 -5.81 11.81 -11.48
C LYS A 484 -6.60 12.26 -12.71
N GLU A 485 -6.53 11.50 -13.80
CA GLU A 485 -7.41 11.75 -14.94
C GLU A 485 -8.83 11.29 -14.60
N CYS A 486 -9.77 12.21 -14.45
CA CYS A 486 -11.17 11.92 -14.08
C CYS A 486 -11.80 10.88 -15.04
N SER A 487 -11.39 10.88 -16.30
CA SER A 487 -11.86 9.94 -17.33
C SER A 487 -11.46 8.47 -17.08
N ALA A 488 -10.50 8.22 -16.18
CA ALA A 488 -10.18 6.87 -15.72
C ALA A 488 -11.43 6.22 -15.09
N CYS A 489 -12.17 6.99 -14.28
CA CYS A 489 -13.32 6.50 -13.50
C CYS A 489 -14.67 7.08 -13.94
N HIS A 490 -14.70 8.10 -14.79
CA HIS A 490 -15.93 8.74 -15.28
C HIS A 490 -16.01 8.68 -16.80
N ALA A 491 -17.06 8.05 -17.34
CA ALA A 491 -17.33 8.03 -18.77
C ALA A 491 -17.72 9.43 -19.28
N THR A 492 -18.39 10.20 -18.42
CA THR A 492 -18.66 11.62 -18.60
C THR A 492 -18.14 12.34 -17.37
N VAL A 493 -17.09 13.16 -17.53
CA VAL A 493 -16.47 13.89 -16.44
C VAL A 493 -17.42 15.02 -15.98
N PRO A 494 -17.81 15.07 -14.71
CA PRO A 494 -18.62 16.18 -14.19
C PRO A 494 -17.89 17.52 -14.30
N ASN A 495 -18.60 18.59 -14.64
CA ASN A 495 -18.07 19.95 -14.60
C ASN A 495 -18.21 20.50 -13.18
N THR A 496 -17.10 20.72 -12.48
CA THR A 496 -17.13 21.11 -11.06
C THR A 496 -15.87 21.88 -10.67
N ALA A 497 -16.03 22.89 -9.81
CA ALA A 497 -14.94 23.70 -9.25
C ALA A 497 -14.21 23.04 -8.08
N ASN A 498 -14.81 22.06 -7.39
CA ASN A 498 -14.22 21.44 -6.20
C ASN A 498 -14.69 20.00 -5.91
N GLY A 499 -15.44 19.37 -6.82
CA GLY A 499 -16.02 18.03 -6.62
C GLY A 499 -15.04 16.87 -6.76
N GLY A 500 -13.80 17.12 -7.20
CA GLY A 500 -12.75 16.12 -7.30
C GLY A 500 -12.03 15.84 -5.98
N PRO A 501 -11.09 14.87 -5.97
CA PRO A 501 -10.27 14.60 -4.79
C PRO A 501 -9.47 15.84 -4.38
N HIS A 502 -9.30 16.05 -3.07
CA HIS A 502 -8.58 17.20 -2.49
C HIS A 502 -9.13 18.57 -2.91
N GLY A 503 -10.40 18.65 -3.33
CA GLY A 503 -11.01 19.88 -3.83
C GLY A 503 -10.58 20.25 -5.25
N MET A 504 -10.05 19.30 -6.03
CA MET A 504 -9.69 19.54 -7.43
C MET A 504 -10.93 19.78 -8.29
N HIS A 505 -10.81 20.71 -9.23
CA HIS A 505 -11.80 20.96 -10.27
C HIS A 505 -11.61 20.03 -11.47
N SER A 506 -12.63 19.96 -12.32
CA SER A 506 -12.54 19.26 -13.61
C SER A 506 -11.57 19.95 -14.58
N THR A 507 -11.01 19.23 -15.54
CA THR A 507 -10.08 19.79 -16.56
C THR A 507 -10.60 19.59 -17.98
N THR A 508 -11.92 19.74 -18.17
CA THR A 508 -12.60 19.59 -19.46
C THR A 508 -12.62 20.91 -20.23
N ALA A 509 -12.90 20.86 -21.55
CA ALA A 509 -13.10 22.09 -22.33
C ALA A 509 -14.22 22.96 -21.74
N LYS A 510 -15.34 22.33 -21.33
CA LYS A 510 -16.44 23.04 -20.66
C LYS A 510 -15.99 23.77 -19.39
N TRP A 511 -15.13 23.14 -18.58
CA TRP A 511 -14.58 23.83 -17.41
C TRP A 511 -13.75 25.04 -17.81
N ILE A 512 -12.89 24.92 -18.83
CA ILE A 512 -12.08 26.04 -19.30
C ILE A 512 -12.97 27.19 -19.79
N ASP A 513 -14.11 26.91 -20.40
CA ASP A 513 -15.06 27.96 -20.79
C ASP A 513 -15.73 28.59 -19.56
N ASP A 514 -16.16 27.78 -18.58
CA ASP A 514 -16.95 28.25 -17.44
C ASP A 514 -16.11 28.79 -16.24
N HIS A 515 -14.80 28.53 -16.17
CA HIS A 515 -14.02 28.80 -14.96
C HIS A 515 -13.90 30.29 -14.58
N HIS A 516 -14.15 31.19 -15.53
CA HIS A 516 -14.15 32.63 -15.29
C HIS A 516 -15.25 33.02 -14.29
N ASP A 517 -16.44 32.41 -14.38
CA ASP A 517 -17.52 32.61 -13.42
C ASP A 517 -17.05 32.27 -12.01
N GLU A 518 -16.39 31.14 -11.82
CA GLU A 518 -15.87 30.70 -10.51
C GLU A 518 -14.79 31.66 -9.98
N ALA A 519 -13.91 32.15 -10.86
CA ALA A 519 -12.87 33.11 -10.51
C ALA A 519 -13.43 34.50 -10.14
N GLU A 520 -14.50 34.94 -10.79
CA GLU A 520 -15.21 36.19 -10.46
C GLU A 520 -15.91 36.10 -9.12
N HIS A 521 -16.54 34.95 -8.82
CA HIS A 521 -17.28 34.75 -7.57
C HIS A 521 -16.36 34.55 -6.36
N ASN A 522 -15.29 33.76 -6.49
CA ASN A 522 -14.43 33.42 -5.35
C ASN A 522 -12.99 33.08 -5.75
N ARG A 523 -12.30 34.04 -6.37
CA ARG A 523 -10.86 33.94 -6.72
C ARG A 523 -9.95 33.44 -5.60
N PRO A 524 -10.10 33.87 -4.32
CA PRO A 524 -9.24 33.40 -3.24
C PRO A 524 -9.24 31.88 -3.08
N SER A 525 -10.33 31.20 -3.45
CA SER A 525 -10.41 29.73 -3.38
C SER A 525 -9.37 29.01 -4.26
N CYS A 526 -8.90 29.64 -5.34
CA CYS A 526 -7.92 29.06 -6.26
C CYS A 526 -6.50 29.08 -5.68
N THR A 527 -6.21 29.99 -4.74
CA THR A 527 -4.85 30.26 -4.24
C THR A 527 -4.20 29.06 -3.55
N TYR A 528 -5.00 28.14 -2.99
CA TYR A 528 -4.46 26.94 -2.38
C TYR A 528 -3.74 26.04 -3.38
N CYS A 529 -4.34 25.83 -4.56
CA CYS A 529 -3.79 24.96 -5.60
C CYS A 529 -2.88 25.73 -6.57
N HIS A 530 -3.21 26.99 -6.85
CA HIS A 530 -2.53 27.82 -7.85
C HIS A 530 -1.54 28.82 -7.25
N GLY A 531 -1.40 28.87 -5.92
CA GLY A 531 -0.50 29.80 -5.23
C GLY A 531 -1.16 31.15 -4.99
N ALA A 532 -0.68 31.88 -3.99
CA ALA A 532 -1.15 33.24 -3.68
C ALA A 532 -0.85 34.23 -4.82
N ASP A 533 0.14 33.91 -5.67
CA ASP A 533 0.51 34.66 -6.86
C ASP A 533 -0.15 34.12 -8.14
N PHE A 534 -1.00 33.08 -8.04
CA PHE A 534 -1.70 32.44 -9.16
C PHE A 534 -0.79 31.93 -10.30
N LYS A 535 0.49 31.66 -10.03
CA LYS A 535 1.44 31.12 -11.03
C LYS A 535 1.48 29.59 -11.09
N GLY A 536 0.72 28.94 -10.22
CA GLY A 536 0.66 27.49 -10.09
C GLY A 536 1.61 26.94 -9.03
N THR A 537 1.15 25.88 -8.36
CA THR A 537 1.98 25.09 -7.44
C THR A 537 2.18 23.69 -7.99
N TYR A 538 2.80 22.79 -7.20
CA TYR A 538 2.85 21.37 -7.54
C TYR A 538 1.45 20.72 -7.62
N LEU A 539 0.42 21.32 -7.00
CA LEU A 539 -0.95 20.83 -7.06
C LEU A 539 -1.62 21.10 -8.39
N SER A 540 -1.28 22.20 -9.06
CA SER A 540 -1.83 22.55 -10.38
C SER A 540 -1.03 21.98 -11.55
N GLU A 541 -0.02 21.14 -11.28
CA GLU A 541 0.85 20.58 -12.30
C GLU A 541 0.12 19.56 -13.19
N VAL A 542 0.12 19.73 -14.51
CA VAL A 542 -0.45 18.71 -15.42
C VAL A 542 0.53 17.53 -15.56
N ARG A 543 0.03 16.28 -15.58
CA ARG A 543 0.89 15.09 -15.80
C ARG A 543 0.92 14.63 -17.25
N LYS A 544 -0.04 15.07 -18.05
CA LYS A 544 -0.17 14.73 -19.46
C LYS A 544 -0.35 16.02 -20.23
N THR A 545 0.24 16.09 -21.42
CA THR A 545 0.03 17.22 -22.32
C THR A 545 -1.46 17.37 -22.63
N LYS A 546 -1.99 18.58 -22.43
CA LYS A 546 -3.37 18.95 -22.74
C LYS A 546 -3.37 20.20 -23.60
N SER A 547 -4.24 20.20 -24.60
CA SER A 547 -4.46 21.37 -25.45
C SER A 547 -5.89 21.83 -25.30
N PHE A 548 -6.06 23.14 -25.13
CA PHE A 548 -7.33 23.80 -24.96
C PHE A 548 -7.50 24.87 -26.02
N SER A 549 -8.74 25.08 -26.45
CA SER A 549 -9.13 26.26 -27.21
C SER A 549 -9.56 27.33 -26.22
N THR A 550 -9.03 28.53 -26.35
CA THR A 550 -9.41 29.70 -25.57
C THR A 550 -9.80 30.84 -26.50
N GLU A 551 -10.41 31.89 -25.96
CA GLU A 551 -10.74 33.13 -26.68
C GLU A 551 -9.52 33.77 -27.37
N ASN A 552 -8.32 33.53 -26.84
CA ASN A 552 -7.04 34.10 -27.31
C ASN A 552 -6.24 33.12 -28.20
N GLY A 553 -6.84 32.01 -28.61
CA GLY A 553 -6.21 30.98 -29.46
C GLY A 553 -6.08 29.62 -28.76
N SER A 554 -5.19 28.76 -29.26
CA SER A 554 -4.95 27.47 -28.62
C SER A 554 -3.82 27.55 -27.61
N VAL A 555 -4.07 27.05 -26.40
CA VAL A 555 -3.06 26.90 -25.35
C VAL A 555 -2.73 25.42 -25.19
N THR A 556 -1.44 25.09 -25.20
CA THR A 556 -0.96 23.73 -24.92
C THR A 556 -0.14 23.73 -23.64
N LEU A 557 -0.57 22.94 -22.68
CA LEU A 557 0.11 22.72 -21.40
C LEU A 557 0.84 21.39 -21.50
N VAL A 558 2.16 21.40 -21.35
CA VAL A 558 2.99 20.19 -21.44
C VAL A 558 3.06 19.46 -20.10
N ALA A 559 3.28 18.15 -20.11
CA ALA A 559 3.47 17.39 -18.87
C ALA A 559 4.57 18.02 -17.97
N GLY A 560 4.29 18.11 -16.67
CA GLY A 560 5.15 18.78 -15.69
C GLY A 560 4.95 20.30 -15.59
N GLN A 561 4.16 20.91 -16.48
CA GLN A 561 3.86 22.34 -16.40
C GLN A 561 2.87 22.63 -15.26
N ARG A 562 3.22 23.60 -14.41
CA ARG A 562 2.31 24.15 -13.40
C ARG A 562 1.36 25.12 -14.08
N VAL A 563 0.09 25.03 -13.72
CA VAL A 563 -0.96 25.85 -14.33
C VAL A 563 -1.33 26.96 -13.38
N GLY A 564 -1.40 28.18 -13.90
CA GLY A 564 -1.84 29.40 -13.24
C GLY A 564 -2.70 30.24 -14.18
N CYS A 565 -2.95 31.50 -13.80
CA CYS A 565 -3.72 32.44 -14.63
C CYS A 565 -2.93 32.90 -15.87
N TYR A 566 -1.59 32.93 -15.78
CA TYR A 566 -0.71 33.57 -16.75
C TYR A 566 -0.48 32.75 -18.02
N GLU A 567 -0.82 31.46 -18.00
CA GLU A 567 -0.73 30.58 -19.18
C GLU A 567 -1.76 30.95 -20.26
N CYS A 568 -2.92 31.48 -19.84
CA CYS A 568 -4.05 31.82 -20.72
C CYS A 568 -4.36 33.32 -20.74
N HIS A 569 -4.11 34.05 -19.64
CA HIS A 569 -4.48 35.45 -19.43
C HIS A 569 -3.27 36.32 -19.03
N ASN A 570 -3.47 37.63 -18.98
CA ASN A 570 -2.46 38.61 -18.53
C ASN A 570 -2.44 38.76 -17.00
N GLY A 571 -2.48 37.65 -16.27
CA GLY A 571 -2.64 37.63 -14.81
C GLY A 571 -4.09 37.80 -14.34
N PRO A 572 -4.34 37.63 -13.03
CA PRO A 572 -5.68 37.75 -12.43
C PRO A 572 -6.28 39.17 -12.48
N ASP A 573 -5.45 40.23 -12.52
CA ASP A 573 -5.90 41.63 -12.56
C ASP A 573 -5.46 42.38 -13.83
N GLY A 574 -4.97 41.65 -14.84
CA GLY A 574 -4.57 42.23 -16.12
C GLY A 574 -3.20 42.91 -16.11
N GLU A 575 -2.36 42.66 -15.10
CA GLU A 575 -1.03 43.27 -14.97
C GLU A 575 0.01 42.86 -16.03
N GLY A 576 -0.34 41.95 -16.96
CA GLY A 576 0.51 41.50 -18.06
C GLY A 576 0.95 40.04 -17.92
N ARG A 577 1.54 39.45 -18.97
CA ARG A 577 2.08 38.08 -18.92
C ARG A 577 3.33 38.04 -18.03
N GLY A 578 3.14 37.99 -16.71
CA GLY A 578 4.19 37.60 -15.76
C GLY A 578 4.63 36.18 -16.12
N GLY A 579 5.85 36.05 -16.65
CA GLY A 579 6.32 34.82 -17.31
C GLY A 579 5.94 33.52 -16.60
N SER A 580 5.50 32.54 -17.39
CA SER A 580 5.13 31.19 -16.93
C SER A 580 6.28 30.53 -16.18
N LEU A 581 5.96 29.76 -15.13
CA LEU A 581 6.96 28.92 -14.48
C LEU A 581 7.40 27.81 -15.47
N PRO A 582 8.71 27.53 -15.57
CA PRO A 582 9.19 26.46 -16.44
C PRO A 582 8.59 25.11 -15.99
N PRO A 583 8.33 24.18 -16.93
CA PRO A 583 7.88 22.84 -16.58
C PRO A 583 8.85 22.17 -15.63
N ASN A 584 8.30 21.46 -14.65
CA ASN A 584 9.06 20.55 -13.81
C ASN A 584 9.44 19.32 -14.64
N MET A 585 10.62 19.36 -15.26
CA MET A 585 11.17 18.31 -16.12
C MET A 585 11.69 17.12 -15.30
N ASN A 586 10.88 16.57 -14.40
CA ASN A 586 11.25 15.35 -13.69
C ASN A 586 11.11 14.14 -14.65
N PRO A 587 12.17 13.33 -14.84
CA PRO A 587 12.15 12.13 -15.69
C PRO A 587 11.05 11.12 -15.33
N ALA A 588 10.52 11.19 -14.09
CA ALA A 588 9.37 10.42 -13.62
C ALA A 588 8.09 10.57 -14.48
N TYR A 589 8.01 11.60 -15.33
CA TYR A 589 6.79 11.93 -16.09
C TYR A 589 6.90 11.67 -17.60
N THR A 590 8.07 11.29 -18.12
CA THR A 590 8.35 11.22 -19.57
C THR A 590 8.57 9.80 -20.11
N GLY A 591 8.48 8.76 -19.26
CA GLY A 591 8.76 7.37 -19.69
C GLY A 591 7.65 6.81 -20.57
N THR A 592 8.03 6.42 -21.79
CA THR A 592 7.21 5.90 -22.89
C THR A 592 6.69 4.47 -22.71
N ALA A 593 6.96 3.82 -21.57
CA ALA A 593 6.54 2.44 -21.29
C ALA A 593 5.01 2.24 -21.38
N GLY A 594 4.23 3.31 -21.19
CA GLY A 594 2.77 3.23 -21.20
C GLY A 594 2.13 2.86 -22.54
N ALA A 595 2.76 3.19 -23.66
CA ALA A 595 2.23 2.87 -24.98
C ALA A 595 2.39 1.38 -25.34
N ALA A 596 3.46 0.73 -24.89
CA ALA A 596 3.73 -0.69 -25.13
C ALA A 596 2.82 -1.61 -24.28
N LEU A 597 2.57 -1.22 -23.02
CA LEU A 597 1.68 -1.92 -22.08
C LEU A 597 0.22 -1.99 -22.57
N LEU A 598 -0.31 -0.89 -23.09
CA LEU A 598 -1.68 -0.81 -23.63
C LEU A 598 -1.88 -1.74 -24.86
N GLN A 599 -0.85 -1.93 -25.69
CA GLN A 599 -0.92 -2.84 -26.84
C GLN A 599 -0.91 -4.31 -26.42
N ALA A 600 -0.14 -4.68 -25.38
CA ALA A 600 -0.09 -6.04 -24.86
C ALA A 600 -1.42 -6.46 -24.19
N ASP A 601 -2.05 -5.58 -23.41
CA ASP A 601 -3.34 -5.89 -22.77
C ASP A 601 -4.49 -5.99 -23.77
N GLN A 602 -4.49 -5.20 -24.85
CA GLN A 602 -5.48 -5.37 -25.93
C GLN A 602 -5.28 -6.69 -26.71
N ALA A 603 -4.05 -7.17 -26.85
CA ALA A 603 -3.78 -8.46 -27.46
C ALA A 603 -4.29 -9.62 -26.59
N ILE A 604 -4.13 -9.53 -25.27
CA ILE A 604 -4.63 -10.52 -24.30
C ILE A 604 -6.16 -10.50 -24.22
N LEU A 605 -6.80 -9.32 -24.22
CA LEU A 605 -8.26 -9.22 -24.24
C LEU A 605 -8.87 -9.76 -25.55
N LYS A 606 -8.20 -9.57 -26.70
CA LYS A 606 -8.60 -10.19 -27.98
C LYS A 606 -8.42 -11.71 -27.96
N TRP A 607 -7.39 -12.22 -27.28
CA TRP A 607 -7.19 -13.67 -27.11
C TRP A 607 -8.24 -14.30 -26.17
N LEU A 608 -8.58 -13.63 -25.07
CA LEU A 608 -9.60 -14.08 -24.11
C LEU A 608 -11.03 -13.97 -24.65
N ALA A 609 -11.31 -13.02 -25.54
CA ALA A 609 -12.61 -12.89 -26.20
C ALA A 609 -12.79 -13.86 -27.39
N GLY A 610 -11.73 -14.57 -27.80
CA GLY A 610 -11.72 -15.51 -28.93
C GLY A 610 -11.65 -16.99 -28.54
N LYS A 611 -11.86 -17.34 -27.26
CA LYS A 611 -11.92 -18.72 -26.76
C LYS A 611 -13.20 -19.01 -26.00
#